data_AF-A0A414FTZ5-F1
#
_entry.id   AF-A0A414FTZ5-F1
#
_cell.length_a   1.000
_cell.length_b   1.000
_cell.length_c   1.000
_cell.angle_alpha   90.00
_cell.angle_beta   90.00
_cell.angle_gamma   90.00
#
_symmetry.space_group_name_H-M   'P 1'
#
loop_
_entity.id
_entity.type
_entity.pdbx_description
1 polymer ?
#
loop_
_entity_poly.entity_id
_entity_poly.type
_entity_poly.pdbx_seq_one_letter_code
_entity_poly.pdbx_strand_id
1 'polypeptide(L)'
;MTASISYINLSWAVVGIIDKDVHNSLQSMKRPNEPIEVTIERYVIGYLVFWHIAYIDKEKMNRCDDEKVIELGRKKMEEYVTSHPPVATLPKFYIVFLNQPHIGCDTHGLSDVFCV
;
A
#
# COMPACT_ATOMS: atom_id res chain seq x y z
N MET A 1 21.27 3.19 7.76
CA MET A 1 20.30 2.08 7.88
C MET A 1 19.35 2.14 6.71
N THR A 2 19.47 1.23 5.76
CA THR A 2 18.43 1.00 4.75
C THR A 2 17.19 0.51 5.47
N ALA A 3 16.08 1.23 5.34
CA ALA A 3 14.83 0.82 5.95
C ALA A 3 14.35 -0.45 5.24
N SER A 4 14.18 -1.56 5.96
CA SER A 4 13.61 -2.76 5.39
C SER A 4 12.13 -2.51 5.12
N ILE A 5 11.73 -2.54 3.85
CA ILE A 5 10.33 -2.52 3.45
C ILE A 5 9.77 -3.94 3.57
N SER A 6 8.60 -4.06 4.17
CA SER A 6 7.81 -5.30 4.17
C SER A 6 6.60 -5.11 3.27
N TYR A 7 6.06 -6.20 2.72
CA TYR A 7 4.94 -6.12 1.78
C TYR A 7 3.77 -6.96 2.25
N ILE A 8 2.56 -6.41 2.09
CA ILE A 8 1.32 -7.14 2.20
C ILE A 8 0.52 -6.95 0.92
N ASN A 9 0.01 -8.05 0.40
CA ASN A 9 -0.89 -8.04 -0.74
C ASN A 9 -2.32 -7.98 -0.20
N LEU A 10 -3.03 -6.90 -0.53
CA LEU A 10 -4.47 -6.86 -0.43
C LEU A 10 -5.06 -7.45 -1.72
N SER A 11 -6.34 -7.78 -1.71
CA SER A 11 -7.00 -8.34 -2.90
C SER A 11 -6.89 -7.42 -4.13
N TRP A 12 -6.75 -6.12 -3.93
CA TRP A 12 -6.76 -5.09 -4.98
C TRP A 12 -5.48 -4.24 -5.04
N ALA A 13 -4.51 -4.44 -4.14
CA ALA A 13 -3.31 -3.61 -4.05
C ALA A 13 -2.11 -4.34 -3.46
N VAL A 14 -0.92 -3.85 -3.80
CA VAL A 14 0.30 -4.09 -3.04
C VAL A 14 0.52 -2.92 -2.09
N VAL A 15 0.74 -3.23 -0.81
CA VAL A 15 1.08 -2.25 0.23
C VAL A 15 2.48 -2.56 0.76
N GLY A 16 3.38 -1.60 0.62
CA GLY A 16 4.69 -1.60 1.24
C GLY A 16 4.65 -0.85 2.56
N ILE A 17 5.31 -1.41 3.57
CA ILE A 17 5.24 -0.94 4.95
C ILE A 17 6.65 -0.74 5.44
N ILE A 18 6.91 0.47 5.92
CA ILE A 18 8.15 0.84 6.56
C ILE A 18 7.83 1.19 8.01
N ASP A 19 8.03 0.22 8.89
CA ASP A 19 7.79 0.35 10.32
C ASP A 19 9.12 0.62 11.03
N LYS A 20 9.35 1.87 11.45
CA LYS A 20 10.62 2.33 12.02
C LYS A 20 10.55 2.64 13.52
N ASP A 21 9.36 2.70 14.10
CA ASP A 21 9.16 3.16 15.48
C ASP A 21 8.42 2.12 16.31
N VAL A 22 9.03 1.67 17.40
CA VAL A 22 8.44 0.72 18.35
C VAL A 22 7.21 1.33 19.03
N HIS A 23 7.22 2.65 19.27
CA HIS A 23 6.12 3.34 19.95
C HIS A 23 4.89 3.55 19.08
N ASN A 24 5.09 3.68 17.77
CA ASN A 24 4.01 3.90 16.81
C ASN A 24 3.89 2.74 15.82
N SER A 25 4.33 1.55 16.19
CA SER A 25 4.43 0.41 15.27
C SER A 25 3.09 0.00 14.66
N LEU A 26 3.15 -0.73 13.55
CA LEU A 26 1.96 -1.33 12.92
C LEU A 26 1.15 -2.17 13.93
N GLN A 27 1.82 -2.82 14.88
CA GLN A 27 1.16 -3.61 15.93
C GLN A 27 0.27 -2.76 16.84
N SER A 28 0.63 -1.49 17.08
CA SER A 28 -0.20 -0.58 17.91
C SER A 28 -1.56 -0.26 17.25
N MET A 29 -1.65 -0.41 15.93
CA MET A 29 -2.85 -0.12 15.14
C MET A 29 -3.82 -1.30 15.06
N LYS A 30 -3.34 -2.50 15.44
CA LYS A 30 -4.04 -3.77 15.31
C LYS A 30 -5.11 -3.93 16.39
N ARG A 31 -6.34 -4.26 15.99
CA ARG A 31 -7.41 -4.59 16.96
C ARG A 31 -7.21 -6.00 17.53
N PRO A 32 -7.69 -6.29 18.75
CA PRO A 32 -7.63 -7.63 19.31
C PRO A 32 -8.25 -8.67 18.36
N ASN A 33 -7.53 -9.76 18.09
CA ASN A 33 -7.95 -10.85 17.20
C ASN A 33 -8.21 -10.48 15.72
N GLU A 34 -7.81 -9.27 15.27
CA GLU A 34 -7.89 -8.85 13.86
C GLU A 34 -6.63 -9.34 13.10
N PRO A 35 -6.73 -9.92 11.90
CA PRO A 35 -5.58 -10.18 11.04
C PRO A 35 -4.87 -8.87 10.64
N ILE A 36 -3.57 -8.91 10.43
CA ILE A 36 -2.78 -7.71 10.15
C ILE A 36 -3.18 -7.06 8.82
N GLU A 37 -3.55 -7.88 7.85
CA GLU A 37 -4.03 -7.48 6.52
C GLU A 37 -5.30 -6.63 6.64
N VAL A 38 -6.21 -7.01 7.54
CA VAL A 38 -7.46 -6.27 7.80
C VAL A 38 -7.16 -4.93 8.47
N THR A 39 -6.20 -4.90 9.40
CA THR A 39 -5.74 -3.64 10.02
C THR A 39 -5.18 -2.68 8.97
N ILE A 40 -4.32 -3.17 8.07
CA ILE A 40 -3.68 -2.37 7.02
C ILE A 40 -4.71 -1.88 6.02
N GLU A 41 -5.57 -2.77 5.52
CA GLU A 41 -6.62 -2.43 4.56
C GLU A 41 -7.52 -1.33 5.12
N ARG A 42 -7.94 -1.44 6.38
CA ARG A 42 -8.74 -0.42 7.06
C ARG A 42 -8.04 0.94 7.11
N TYR A 43 -6.75 0.96 7.44
CA TYR A 43 -5.98 2.19 7.55
C TYR A 43 -5.76 2.84 6.17
N VAL A 44 -5.30 2.06 5.20
CA VAL A 44 -5.08 2.47 3.82
C VAL A 44 -6.35 3.04 3.20
N ILE A 45 -7.48 2.34 3.32
CA ILE A 45 -8.77 2.84 2.82
C ILE A 45 -9.14 4.15 3.52
N GLY A 46 -8.96 4.25 4.84
CA GLY A 46 -9.23 5.48 5.59
C GLY A 46 -8.44 6.68 5.06
N TYR A 47 -7.15 6.49 4.78
CA TYR A 47 -6.28 7.51 4.20
C TYR A 47 -6.70 7.91 2.79
N LEU A 48 -7.02 6.94 1.94
CA LEU A 48 -7.44 7.18 0.56
C LEU A 48 -8.75 7.99 0.50
N VAL A 49 -9.69 7.68 1.41
CA VAL A 49 -10.93 8.44 1.58
C VAL A 49 -10.64 9.86 2.09
N PHE A 50 -9.80 10.00 3.13
CA PHE A 50 -9.47 11.30 3.73
C PHE A 50 -8.85 12.28 2.72
N TRP A 51 -7.92 11.79 1.89
CA TRP A 51 -7.22 12.61 0.92
C TRP A 51 -7.94 12.74 -0.43
N HIS A 52 -9.11 12.11 -0.59
CA HIS A 52 -9.84 12.05 -1.87
C HIS A 52 -8.97 11.54 -3.04
N ILE A 53 -7.93 10.74 -2.75
CA ILE A 53 -6.93 10.27 -3.73
C ILE A 53 -7.55 9.28 -4.72
N ALA A 54 -8.59 8.57 -4.30
CA ALA A 54 -9.34 7.72 -5.20
C ALA A 54 -10.83 7.77 -4.84
N TYR A 55 -11.67 7.93 -5.86
CA TYR A 55 -13.08 7.54 -5.81
C TYR A 55 -13.13 6.01 -5.71
N ILE A 56 -12.72 5.46 -4.56
CA ILE A 56 -12.73 4.02 -4.33
C ILE A 56 -14.17 3.62 -4.08
N ASP A 57 -14.85 3.35 -5.18
CA ASP A 57 -16.02 2.49 -5.15
C ASP A 57 -15.53 1.09 -4.76
N LYS A 58 -15.71 0.74 -3.48
CA LYS A 58 -15.26 -0.55 -2.92
C LYS A 58 -15.85 -1.74 -3.68
N GLU A 59 -17.02 -1.57 -4.32
CA GLU A 59 -17.66 -2.60 -5.12
C GLU A 59 -16.97 -2.80 -6.48
N LYS A 60 -16.16 -1.84 -6.94
CA LYS A 60 -15.42 -1.87 -8.21
C LYS A 60 -13.94 -2.23 -8.06
N MET A 61 -13.48 -2.51 -6.84
CA MET A 61 -12.10 -2.93 -6.62
C MET A 61 -11.90 -4.34 -7.18
N ASN A 62 -11.27 -4.41 -8.35
CA ASN A 62 -11.01 -5.71 -8.97
C ASN A 62 -9.96 -6.45 -8.16
N ARG A 63 -10.28 -7.68 -7.79
CA ARG A 63 -9.29 -8.58 -7.21
C ARG A 63 -8.22 -8.90 -8.26
N CYS A 64 -6.95 -8.87 -7.85
CA CYS A 64 -5.82 -9.25 -8.67
C CYS A 64 -5.10 -10.43 -8.02
N ASP A 65 -5.21 -11.61 -8.65
CA ASP A 65 -4.48 -12.82 -8.25
C ASP A 65 -3.30 -13.10 -9.22
N ASP A 66 -2.98 -12.19 -10.14
CA ASP A 66 -1.86 -12.34 -11.07
C ASP A 66 -0.53 -12.01 -10.37
N GLU A 67 0.25 -13.05 -10.09
CA GLU A 67 1.55 -12.95 -9.42
C GLU A 67 2.53 -12.03 -10.16
N LYS A 68 2.50 -11.97 -11.50
CA LYS A 68 3.40 -11.11 -12.27
C LYS A 68 3.06 -9.64 -12.08
N VAL A 69 1.76 -9.32 -12.02
CA VAL A 69 1.27 -7.96 -11.78
C VAL A 69 1.60 -7.53 -10.34
N ILE A 70 1.44 -8.44 -9.38
CA ILE A 70 1.84 -8.23 -7.97
C ILE A 70 3.34 -7.95 -7.86
N GLU A 71 4.19 -8.77 -8.49
CA GLU A 71 5.64 -8.62 -8.46
C GLU A 71 6.07 -7.31 -9.12
N LEU A 72 5.47 -6.95 -10.25
CA LEU A 72 5.70 -5.66 -10.89
C LEU A 72 5.31 -4.47 -9.99
N GLY A 73 4.19 -4.57 -9.28
CA GLY A 73 3.77 -3.57 -8.30
C GLY A 73 4.78 -3.38 -7.17
N ARG A 74 5.35 -4.47 -6.65
CA ARG A 74 6.43 -4.41 -5.64
C ARG A 74 7.68 -3.72 -6.19
N LYS A 75 8.12 -4.10 -7.39
CA LYS A 75 9.28 -3.50 -8.05
C LYS A 75 9.11 -1.99 -8.25
N LYS A 76 7.96 -1.55 -8.75
CA LYS A 76 7.63 -0.13 -8.92
C LYS A 76 7.73 0.63 -7.59
N MET A 77 7.30 -0.01 -6.50
CA MET A 77 7.39 0.57 -5.16
C MET A 77 8.83 0.63 -4.64
N GLU A 78 9.65 -0.39 -4.87
CA GLU A 78 11.08 -0.38 -4.53
C GLU A 78 11.83 0.74 -5.25
N GLU A 79 11.57 0.92 -6.54
CA GLU A 79 12.15 2.01 -7.35
C GLU A 79 11.75 3.39 -6.80
N TYR A 80 10.47 3.55 -6.41
CA TYR A 80 9.98 4.79 -5.82
C TYR A 80 10.62 5.08 -4.46
N VAL A 81 10.66 4.10 -3.55
CA VAL A 81 11.24 4.25 -2.20
C VAL A 81 12.75 4.53 -2.27
N THR A 82 13.44 3.96 -3.26
CA THR A 82 14.88 4.22 -3.47
C THR A 82 15.15 5.67 -3.85
N SER A 83 14.28 6.27 -4.69
CA SER A 83 14.40 7.68 -5.10
C SER A 83 13.82 8.66 -4.06
N HIS A 84 12.90 8.21 -3.21
CA HIS A 84 12.22 9.01 -2.20
C HIS A 84 12.36 8.37 -0.81
N PRO A 85 13.57 8.40 -0.22
CA PRO A 85 13.83 7.67 1.01
C PRO A 85 12.92 8.14 2.16
N PRO A 86 12.37 7.20 2.95
CA PRO A 86 11.44 7.51 4.02
C PRO A 86 12.14 8.25 5.17
N VAL A 87 11.76 9.50 5.39
CA VAL A 87 12.02 10.23 6.64
C VAL A 87 10.83 10.01 7.57
N ALA A 88 10.95 9.30 8.71
CA ALA A 88 9.84 9.19 9.66
C ALA A 88 10.13 8.65 11.07
N THR A 89 9.27 9.14 11.99
CA THR A 89 8.94 8.74 13.37
C THR A 89 7.64 7.92 13.49
N LEU A 90 6.91 7.62 12.41
CA LEU A 90 5.69 6.77 12.35
C LEU A 90 5.83 5.71 11.23
N PRO A 91 5.02 4.63 11.21
CA PRO A 91 4.95 3.71 10.08
C PRO A 91 4.51 4.46 8.83
N LYS A 92 5.22 4.23 7.73
CA LYS A 92 4.83 4.72 6.41
C LYS A 92 4.27 3.60 5.57
N PHE A 93 3.20 3.90 4.85
CA PHE A 93 2.60 2.98 3.90
C PHE A 93 2.79 3.51 2.49
N TYR A 94 3.17 2.62 1.59
CA TYR A 94 3.29 2.88 0.17
C TYR A 94 2.31 1.96 -0.54
N ILE A 95 1.58 2.45 -1.52
CA ILE A 95 0.54 1.64 -2.18
C ILE A 95 0.59 1.76 -3.69
N VAL A 96 0.43 0.61 -4.36
CA VAL A 96 0.15 0.48 -5.79
C VAL A 96 -1.13 -0.32 -5.94
N PHE A 97 -2.11 0.26 -6.62
CA PHE A 97 -3.33 -0.44 -7.00
C PHE A 97 -3.04 -1.38 -8.18
N LEU A 98 -3.53 -2.62 -8.09
CA LEU A 98 -3.28 -3.65 -9.10
C LEU A 98 -4.46 -3.84 -10.03
N ASN A 99 -4.19 -3.93 -11.34
CA ASN A 99 -5.20 -4.23 -12.35
C ASN A 99 -6.45 -3.33 -12.22
N GLN A 100 -6.22 -2.05 -11.92
CA GLN A 100 -7.28 -1.08 -11.75
C GLN A 100 -7.25 -0.11 -12.94
N PRO A 101 -8.19 -0.19 -13.90
CA PRO A 101 -8.26 0.75 -15.02
C PRO A 101 -8.89 2.07 -14.57
N HIS A 102 -8.19 2.84 -13.73
CA HIS A 102 -8.55 4.22 -13.40
C HIS A 102 -7.72 5.21 -14.23
N ILE A 103 -8.15 6.48 -14.30
CA ILE A 103 -7.38 7.56 -14.93
C ILE A 103 -6.03 7.68 -14.21
N GLY A 104 -4.92 7.52 -14.93
CA GLY A 104 -3.56 7.58 -14.36
C GLY A 104 -2.90 6.24 -14.07
N CYS A 105 -3.23 5.18 -14.81
CA CYS A 105 -2.55 3.88 -14.69
C CYS A 105 -1.64 3.60 -15.89
N ASP A 106 -0.57 2.82 -15.67
CA ASP A 106 0.33 2.38 -16.74
C ASP A 106 -0.27 1.26 -17.59
N THR A 107 0.52 0.77 -18.56
CA THR A 107 0.12 -0.27 -19.51
C THR A 107 -0.24 -1.62 -18.85
N HIS A 108 0.14 -1.81 -17.59
CA HIS A 108 -0.18 -3.01 -16.80
C HIS A 108 -1.35 -2.77 -15.84
N GLY A 109 -2.03 -1.61 -15.92
CA GLY A 109 -3.13 -1.27 -15.04
C GLY A 109 -2.67 -0.98 -13.60
N LEU A 110 -1.40 -0.63 -13.40
CA LEU A 110 -0.87 -0.21 -12.12
C LEU A 110 -0.97 1.31 -11.98
N SER A 111 -1.49 1.78 -10.85
CA SER A 111 -1.48 3.22 -10.53
C SER A 111 -0.09 3.70 -10.13
N ASP A 112 0.05 5.02 -9.97
CA ASP A 112 1.22 5.62 -9.33
C ASP A 112 1.41 5.08 -7.90
N VAL A 113 2.65 5.17 -7.40
CA VAL A 113 2.95 4.81 -6.01
C VAL A 113 2.50 5.97 -5.12
N PHE A 114 1.54 5.72 -4.24
CA PHE A 114 1.10 6.70 -3.26
C PHE A 114 1.81 6.46 -1.93
N CYS A 115 2.36 7.52 -1.33
CA CYS A 115 2.81 7.52 0.05
C CYS A 115 1.63 7.98 0.94
N VAL A 116 1.18 7.12 1.84
CA VAL A 116 0.09 7.40 2.79
C VAL A 116 0.58 7.38 4.24
#